data_AF-A0A942V8L0-F1
#
_entry.id   AF-A0A942V8L0-F1
#
_cell.length_a   1.000
_cell.length_b   1.000
_cell.length_c   1.000
_cell.angle_alpha   90.00
_cell.angle_beta   90.00
_cell.angle_gamma   90.00
#
_symmetry.space_group_name_H-M   'P 1'
#
loop_
_entity.id
_entity.type
_entity.pdbx_description
1 polymer ?
#
loop_
_entity_poly.entity_id
_entity_poly.type
_entity_poly.pdbx_seq_one_letter_code
_entity_poly.pdbx_strand_id
1 'polypeptide(L)'
;SSQYPELYSAISSSFGSYLPNYSGYFLKAAATSSAYSFKTAQQAGLPNISGTVGPLDDGSFILRSPTGAFYNYSAYGYDAKSESSGAGRILGFDASRSNSVYGRSTTVTPQNYSANVFIYAGRKKY
;
A
#
# COMPACT_ATOMS: atom_id res chain seq x y z
N SER A 1 -10.08 -27.48 23.63
CA SER A 1 -9.62 -28.63 22.83
C SER A 1 -10.60 -29.80 22.84
N SER A 2 -11.21 -30.17 23.97
CA SER A 2 -12.08 -31.36 24.08
C SER A 2 -13.45 -31.26 23.37
N GLN A 3 -14.09 -30.09 23.36
CA GLN A 3 -15.42 -29.91 22.74
C GLN A 3 -15.39 -29.90 21.20
N TYR A 4 -14.32 -29.35 20.61
CA TYR A 4 -14.12 -29.23 19.15
C TYR A 4 -12.71 -29.71 18.76
N PRO A 5 -12.45 -31.02 18.86
CA PRO A 5 -11.10 -31.56 18.69
C PRO A 5 -10.60 -31.47 17.24
N GLU A 6 -11.50 -31.60 16.26
CA GLU A 6 -11.15 -31.51 14.84
C GLU A 6 -10.71 -30.09 14.47
N LEU A 7 -11.49 -29.06 14.85
CA LEU A 7 -11.10 -27.68 14.64
C LEU A 7 -9.78 -27.36 15.34
N TYR A 8 -9.64 -27.77 16.60
CA TYR A 8 -8.42 -27.52 17.37
C TYR A 8 -7.19 -28.15 16.71
N SER A 9 -7.29 -29.41 16.25
CA SER A 9 -6.22 -30.04 15.46
C SER A 9 -5.96 -29.31 14.14
N ALA A 10 -7.04 -28.84 13.51
CA ALA A 10 -7.11 -27.95 12.34
C ALA A 10 -6.16 -26.74 12.41
N ILE A 11 -6.35 -25.95 13.47
CA ILE A 11 -5.89 -24.56 13.52
C ILE A 11 -4.80 -24.31 14.55
N SER A 12 -4.59 -25.20 15.52
CA SER A 12 -3.75 -24.91 16.69
C SER A 12 -2.29 -24.64 16.35
N SER A 13 -1.71 -25.36 15.38
CA SER A 13 -0.36 -25.09 14.87
C SER A 13 -0.23 -23.72 14.19
N SER A 14 -1.36 -23.12 13.84
CA SER A 14 -1.46 -21.96 13.00
C SER A 14 -1.89 -20.70 13.74
N PHE A 15 -2.89 -20.80 14.61
CA PHE A 15 -3.50 -19.69 15.34
C PHE A 15 -3.51 -19.92 16.85
N GLY A 16 -2.89 -21.02 17.32
CA GLY A 16 -2.90 -21.39 18.73
C GLY A 16 -4.29 -21.80 19.20
N SER A 17 -4.61 -21.47 20.45
CA SER A 17 -5.84 -21.92 21.12
C SER A 17 -7.09 -21.10 20.77
N TYR A 18 -6.96 -20.05 19.97
CA TYR A 18 -8.02 -19.09 19.68
C TYR A 18 -8.35 -19.03 18.19
N LEU A 19 -9.57 -18.59 17.87
CA LEU A 19 -9.94 -18.26 16.50
C LEU A 19 -9.20 -16.97 16.07
N PRO A 20 -8.78 -16.86 14.80
CA PRO A 20 -8.23 -15.62 14.29
C PRO A 20 -9.26 -14.49 14.33
N ASN A 21 -8.78 -13.28 14.65
CA ASN A 21 -9.59 -12.07 14.58
C ASN A 21 -9.32 -11.35 13.25
N TYR A 22 -10.34 -11.31 12.37
CA TYR A 22 -10.26 -10.65 11.07
C TYR A 22 -11.02 -9.31 11.02
N SER A 23 -11.46 -8.76 12.16
CA SER A 23 -12.14 -7.46 12.18
C SER A 23 -11.28 -6.36 11.55
N GLY A 24 -11.83 -5.67 10.55
CA GLY A 24 -11.15 -4.59 9.82
C GLY A 24 -10.21 -5.05 8.70
N TYR A 25 -10.06 -6.36 8.46
CA TYR A 25 -9.23 -6.89 7.39
C TYR A 25 -10.03 -7.25 6.14
N PHE A 26 -9.38 -7.11 4.98
CA PHE A 26 -9.82 -7.75 3.74
C PHE A 26 -9.27 -9.17 3.66
N LEU A 27 -10.15 -10.13 3.42
CA LEU A 27 -9.75 -11.52 3.21
C LEU A 27 -9.36 -11.72 1.75
N LYS A 28 -8.13 -12.18 1.55
CA LYS A 28 -7.60 -12.59 0.25
C LYS A 28 -7.23 -14.07 0.31
N ALA A 29 -7.46 -14.79 -0.79
CA ALA A 29 -6.99 -16.17 -0.91
C ALA A 29 -5.46 -16.21 -0.75
N ALA A 30 -4.97 -17.15 0.06
CA ALA A 30 -3.54 -17.34 0.24
C ALA A 30 -2.89 -17.79 -1.09
N ALA A 31 -1.66 -17.35 -1.32
CA ALA A 31 -0.82 -17.80 -2.41
C ALA A 31 0.47 -18.44 -1.88
N THR A 32 1.23 -19.08 -2.77
CA THR A 32 2.51 -19.72 -2.43
C THR A 32 3.63 -18.73 -2.17
N SER A 33 3.46 -17.45 -2.51
CA SER A 33 4.44 -16.40 -2.22
C SER A 33 4.35 -15.92 -0.78
N SER A 34 5.51 -15.58 -0.19
CA SER A 34 5.61 -15.14 1.21
C SER A 34 4.72 -13.94 1.54
N ALA A 35 4.58 -12.99 0.61
CA ALA A 35 3.76 -11.78 0.75
C ALA A 35 2.24 -12.05 0.89
N TYR A 36 1.77 -13.22 0.45
CA TYR A 36 0.36 -13.64 0.49
C TYR A 36 0.21 -15.01 1.16
N SER A 37 1.17 -15.39 2.00
CA SER A 37 1.16 -16.66 2.69
C SER A 37 -0.02 -16.77 3.68
N PHE A 38 -0.47 -17.99 3.91
CA PHE A 38 -1.53 -18.27 4.87
C PHE A 38 -1.18 -17.66 6.23
N LYS A 39 -2.15 -16.95 6.84
CA LYS A 39 -2.07 -16.27 8.17
C LYS A 39 -1.30 -14.96 8.21
N THR A 40 -0.77 -14.51 7.07
CA THR A 40 -0.04 -13.24 7.04
C THR A 40 -1.01 -12.08 6.96
N ALA A 41 -1.02 -11.26 8.01
CA ALA A 41 -1.74 -10.00 8.01
C ALA A 41 -1.06 -9.03 7.02
N GLN A 42 -1.85 -8.46 6.11
CA GLN A 42 -1.36 -7.49 5.14
C GLN A 42 -1.60 -6.08 5.66
N GLN A 43 -0.58 -5.24 5.60
CA GLN A 43 -0.71 -3.84 5.96
C GLN A 43 -1.49 -3.09 4.87
N ALA A 44 -2.26 -2.08 5.27
CA ALA A 44 -2.88 -1.19 4.31
C ALA A 44 -1.81 -0.50 3.45
N GLY A 45 -2.09 -0.37 2.16
CA GLY A 45 -1.18 0.25 1.21
C GLY A 45 -1.84 0.52 -0.14
N LEU A 46 -1.27 1.45 -0.87
CA LEU A 46 -1.62 1.79 -2.24
C LEU A 46 -0.38 1.65 -3.13
N PRO A 47 -0.54 1.41 -4.44
CA PRO A 47 0.51 1.67 -5.42
C PRO A 47 1.02 3.09 -5.28
N ASN A 48 2.33 3.30 -5.44
CA ASN A 48 2.85 4.65 -5.47
C ASN A 48 2.38 5.36 -6.75
N ILE A 49 2.15 6.66 -6.65
CA ILE A 49 1.93 7.52 -7.80
C ILE A 49 3.12 8.46 -7.87
N SER A 50 3.83 8.40 -9.00
CA SER A 50 5.02 9.22 -9.25
C SER A 50 5.05 9.70 -10.69
N GLY A 51 5.70 10.82 -10.93
CA GLY A 51 5.87 11.37 -12.27
C GLY A 51 6.71 12.63 -12.26
N THR A 52 6.88 13.21 -13.44
CA THR A 52 7.64 14.45 -13.62
C THR A 52 6.90 15.39 -14.54
N VAL A 53 7.01 16.70 -14.29
CA VAL A 53 6.50 17.77 -15.16
C VAL A 53 7.64 18.73 -15.47
N GLY A 54 7.80 19.08 -16.74
CA GLY A 54 8.78 20.06 -17.18
C GLY A 54 9.05 20.00 -18.69
N PRO A 55 9.99 20.84 -19.16
CA PRO A 55 10.75 21.79 -18.36
C PRO A 55 9.88 22.94 -17.83
N LEU A 56 10.19 23.40 -16.62
CA LEU A 56 9.61 24.58 -16.00
C LEU A 56 10.63 25.71 -16.03
N ASP A 57 10.14 26.92 -16.28
CA ASP A 57 10.94 28.15 -16.30
C ASP A 57 11.66 28.40 -14.98
N ASP A 58 12.86 28.98 -15.03
CA ASP A 58 13.71 29.20 -13.86
C ASP A 58 13.19 30.27 -12.88
N GLY A 59 12.30 31.15 -13.35
CA GLY A 59 11.53 32.09 -12.54
C GLY A 59 10.35 31.46 -11.81
N SER A 60 10.04 30.17 -12.04
CA SER A 60 8.87 29.52 -11.45
C SER A 60 8.99 29.40 -9.93
N PHE A 61 8.12 30.12 -9.20
CA PHE A 61 8.10 30.11 -7.72
C PHE A 61 7.94 28.70 -7.11
N ILE A 62 7.25 27.79 -7.82
CA ILE A 62 7.04 26.39 -7.40
C ILE A 62 8.35 25.59 -7.25
N LEU A 63 9.44 26.01 -7.92
CA LEU A 63 10.73 25.33 -7.88
C LEU A 63 11.62 25.74 -6.71
N ARG A 64 11.32 26.86 -6.04
CA ARG A 64 12.18 27.42 -4.98
C ARG A 64 12.22 26.52 -3.74
N SER A 65 11.06 26.02 -3.32
CA SER A 65 10.92 25.18 -2.11
C SER A 65 9.72 24.23 -2.25
N PRO A 66 9.79 23.20 -3.13
CA PRO A 66 8.71 22.24 -3.23
C PRO A 66 8.56 21.44 -1.92
N THR A 67 7.32 21.21 -1.49
CA THR A 67 6.98 20.51 -0.24
C THR A 67 6.01 19.35 -0.50
N GLY A 68 5.91 18.44 0.47
CA GLY A 68 5.04 17.27 0.38
C GLY A 68 5.51 16.33 -0.74
N ALA A 69 4.60 16.02 -1.66
CA ALA A 69 4.84 15.05 -2.72
C ALA A 69 5.72 15.61 -3.83
N PHE A 70 5.87 16.93 -3.90
CA PHE A 70 6.66 17.59 -4.93
C PHE A 70 8.13 17.73 -4.49
N TYR A 71 9.05 17.63 -5.45
CA TYR A 71 10.47 17.83 -5.23
C TYR A 71 11.18 18.30 -6.50
N ASN A 72 12.37 18.89 -6.35
CA ASN A 72 13.24 19.21 -7.50
C ASN A 72 13.81 17.89 -8.05
N TYR A 73 13.40 17.48 -9.26
CA TYR A 73 13.82 16.21 -9.86
C TYR A 73 15.18 16.36 -10.57
N SER A 74 15.29 17.32 -11.49
CA SER A 74 16.53 17.61 -12.21
C SER A 74 16.56 19.05 -12.73
N ALA A 75 17.76 19.54 -13.04
CA ALA A 75 17.94 20.79 -13.79
C ALA A 75 17.81 20.52 -15.31
N TYR A 76 17.31 21.51 -16.04
CA TYR A 76 17.13 21.46 -17.48
C TYR A 76 17.32 22.85 -18.10
N GLY A 77 18.10 22.97 -19.18
CA GLY A 77 18.33 24.24 -19.86
C GLY A 77 17.07 24.74 -20.57
N TYR A 78 16.31 25.63 -19.92
CA TYR A 78 15.05 26.17 -20.44
C TYR A 78 14.74 27.53 -19.83
N ASP A 79 14.43 28.48 -20.72
CA ASP A 79 13.83 29.79 -20.45
C ASP A 79 12.50 29.85 -21.21
N ALA A 80 11.43 30.36 -20.58
CA ALA A 80 10.11 30.59 -21.19
C ALA A 80 10.16 31.47 -22.45
N LYS A 81 11.27 32.19 -22.70
CA LYS A 81 11.56 32.89 -23.96
C LYS A 81 12.05 31.99 -25.09
N SER A 82 12.00 30.67 -24.92
CA SER A 82 12.45 29.66 -25.90
C SER A 82 13.96 29.67 -26.16
N GLU A 83 14.74 30.16 -25.20
CA GLU A 83 16.20 30.12 -25.25
C GLU A 83 16.73 28.93 -24.44
N SER A 84 17.82 28.31 -24.91
CA SER A 84 18.53 27.24 -24.21
C SER A 84 19.53 27.77 -23.17
N SER A 85 19.25 28.94 -22.59
CA SER A 85 20.14 29.72 -21.72
C SER A 85 19.68 29.80 -20.25
N GLY A 86 18.47 29.32 -19.91
CA GLY A 86 17.88 29.41 -18.57
C GLY A 86 18.16 28.22 -17.64
N ALA A 87 18.04 28.43 -16.32
CA ALA A 87 18.26 27.41 -15.28
C ALA A 87 16.97 26.64 -14.91
N GLY A 88 16.16 26.34 -15.92
CA GLY A 88 14.88 25.64 -15.78
C GLY A 88 15.03 24.29 -15.07
N ARG A 89 13.90 23.72 -14.64
CA ARG A 89 13.92 22.46 -13.89
C ARG A 89 12.77 21.54 -14.26
N ILE A 90 12.95 20.27 -13.97
CA ILE A 90 11.88 19.28 -13.95
C ILE A 90 11.39 19.15 -12.51
N LEU A 91 10.09 19.33 -12.31
CA LEU A 91 9.42 19.07 -11.04
C LEU A 91 9.09 17.58 -10.95
N GLY A 92 9.54 16.93 -9.89
CA GLY A 92 9.15 15.56 -9.55
C GLY A 92 7.93 15.55 -8.66
N PHE A 93 7.12 14.51 -8.81
CA PHE A 93 6.03 14.14 -7.93
C PHE A 93 6.25 12.71 -7.44
N ASP A 94 6.12 12.49 -6.13
CA ASP A 94 6.13 11.18 -5.48
C ASP A 94 5.25 11.24 -4.22
N ALA A 95 4.10 10.56 -4.29
CA ALA A 95 3.10 10.57 -3.22
C ALA A 95 3.63 9.98 -1.90
N SER A 96 4.59 9.04 -1.96
CA SER A 96 5.17 8.38 -0.78
C SER A 96 5.93 9.35 0.14
N ARG A 97 6.41 10.48 -0.40
CA ARG A 97 7.05 11.55 0.36
C ARG A 97 6.10 12.25 1.33
N SER A 98 4.81 12.29 1.01
CA SER A 98 3.79 12.90 1.87
C SER A 98 3.11 11.90 2.79
N ASN A 99 2.91 10.66 2.34
CA ASN A 99 2.24 9.64 3.11
C ASN A 99 2.78 8.25 2.77
N SER A 100 3.31 7.57 3.79
CA SER A 100 3.91 6.25 3.63
C SER A 100 2.93 5.17 3.14
N VAL A 101 1.60 5.40 3.13
CA VAL A 101 0.63 4.44 2.57
C VAL A 101 0.87 4.17 1.07
N TYR A 102 1.41 5.15 0.34
CA TYR A 102 1.77 4.99 -1.07
C TYR A 102 3.08 4.22 -1.22
N GLY A 103 3.09 3.25 -2.13
CA GLY A 103 4.22 2.34 -2.36
C GLY A 103 4.23 1.10 -1.46
N ARG A 104 3.32 0.99 -0.47
CA ARG A 104 3.21 -0.18 0.41
C ARG A 104 2.44 -1.36 -0.18
N SER A 105 1.77 -1.17 -1.31
CA SER A 105 1.03 -2.22 -2.01
C SER A 105 1.19 -2.08 -3.52
N THR A 106 1.11 -3.17 -4.27
CA THR A 106 1.03 -3.15 -5.73
C THR A 106 -0.41 -3.11 -6.26
N THR A 107 -1.40 -3.21 -5.36
CA THR A 107 -2.83 -3.20 -5.70
C THR A 107 -3.60 -2.27 -4.79
N VAL A 108 -4.66 -1.65 -5.30
CA VAL A 108 -5.64 -0.91 -4.49
C VAL A 108 -6.66 -1.89 -3.91
N THR A 109 -7.20 -1.59 -2.72
CA THR A 109 -8.40 -2.28 -2.24
C THR A 109 -9.62 -1.69 -2.95
N PRO A 110 -10.36 -2.45 -3.76
CA PRO A 110 -11.56 -1.95 -4.41
C PRO A 110 -12.72 -1.77 -3.42
N GLN A 111 -13.80 -1.15 -3.89
CA GLN A 111 -15.08 -1.14 -3.19
C GLN A 111 -15.50 -2.57 -2.84
N ASN A 112 -16.02 -2.76 -1.63
CA ASN A 112 -16.34 -4.06 -1.07
C ASN A 112 -17.49 -3.93 -0.05
N TYR A 113 -18.01 -5.08 0.35
CA TYR A 113 -18.90 -5.19 1.50
C TYR A 113 -18.15 -5.83 2.67
N SER A 114 -18.38 -5.31 3.87
CA SER A 114 -18.00 -6.00 5.10
C SER A 114 -19.01 -7.11 5.40
N ALA A 115 -18.52 -8.29 5.77
CA ALA A 115 -19.34 -9.40 6.20
C ALA A 115 -18.79 -10.03 7.48
N ASN A 116 -19.66 -10.68 8.25
CA ASN A 116 -19.23 -11.48 9.39
C ASN A 116 -18.49 -12.73 8.89
N VAL A 117 -17.33 -13.00 9.47
CA VAL A 117 -16.54 -14.20 9.16
C VAL A 117 -16.89 -15.28 10.17
N PHE A 118 -17.46 -16.38 9.69
CA PHE A 118 -17.77 -17.55 10.51
C PHE A 118 -16.80 -18.68 10.20
N ILE A 119 -16.30 -19.35 11.25
CA ILE A 119 -15.46 -20.54 11.15
C ILE A 119 -16.26 -21.73 11.67
N TYR A 120 -16.40 -22.76 10.84
CA TYR A 120 -17.08 -23.98 11.25
C TYR A 120 -16.24 -24.73 12.29
N ALA A 121 -16.81 -24.96 13.48
CA ALA A 121 -16.10 -25.59 14.59
C ALA A 121 -16.12 -27.13 14.58
N GLY A 122 -16.81 -27.75 13.62
CA GLY A 122 -17.08 -29.18 13.64
C GLY A 122 -18.28 -29.54 14.50
N ARG A 123 -18.56 -30.85 14.60
CA ARG A 123 -19.59 -31.37 15.50
C ARG A 123 -19.06 -31.37 16.93
N LYS A 124 -19.86 -30.84 17.85
CA LYS A 124 -19.55 -30.88 19.28
C LYS A 124 -19.49 -32.34 19.72
N LYS A 125 -18.39 -32.76 20.36
CA LYS A 125 -18.34 -34.06 21.04
C LYS A 125 -19.00 -33.93 22.41
N TYR A 126 -19.86 -34.88 22.73
CA TYR A 126 -20.52 -35.03 24.03
C TYR A 126 -19.68 -35.91 24.95
#